data_AF-A0A9N9GLL0-F1
#
_entry.id   AF-A0A9N9GLL0-F1
#
_cell.length_a   1.000
_cell.length_b   1.000
_cell.length_c   1.000
_cell.angle_alpha   90.00
_cell.angle_beta   90.00
_cell.angle_gamma   90.00
#
_symmetry.space_group_name_H-M   'P 1'
#
loop_
_entity.id
_entity.type
_entity.pdbx_description
1 polymer ?
#
loop_
_entity_poly.entity_id
_entity_poly.type
_entity_poly.pdbx_seq_one_letter_code
_entity_poly.pdbx_strand_id
1 'polypeptide(L)'
;MPQSGTGVSIEAVDPKNVGYVQANWTVPKMVVGWYHSHPGFGCWLSSSVKGKVVIDAFRLINPQMLMLGQEPRQTTSNIGHLNKPSIQALIHGSNRHYYSIAINYRKNELEQKMLLNLHKKIWTHGLTLPNFTEHTEINGKNVKCKDLDLPFLPKKFCFFDLLMKKFRTMLTLAEPYNKSVQEDSTMTPEQLKTRYVGKQDQKRHLEESGRRYVQ
;
A
#
# COMPACT_ATOMS: atom_id res chain seq x y z
N MET A 1 8.60 -24.23 8.09
CA MET A 1 9.30 -25.42 8.61
C MET A 1 10.50 -24.93 9.40
N PRO A 2 10.82 -25.50 10.56
CA PRO A 2 12.02 -25.14 11.31
C PRO A 2 13.23 -25.38 10.40
N GLN A 3 14.13 -24.40 10.34
CA GLN A 3 15.34 -24.46 9.54
C GLN A 3 16.53 -24.76 10.45
N SER A 4 17.35 -25.72 10.04
CA SER A 4 18.61 -26.02 10.70
C SER A 4 19.68 -25.00 10.28
N GLY A 5 19.84 -23.94 11.06
CA GLY A 5 21.10 -23.17 11.25
C GLY A 5 21.73 -22.38 10.10
N THR A 6 21.85 -22.89 8.87
CA THR A 6 22.83 -22.32 7.90
C THR A 6 22.36 -22.21 6.44
N GLY A 7 21.06 -22.35 6.14
CA GLY A 7 20.57 -22.00 4.81
C GLY A 7 19.11 -22.33 4.52
N VAL A 8 18.59 -21.77 3.43
CA VAL A 8 17.28 -22.12 2.84
C VAL A 8 17.49 -23.23 1.79
N SER A 9 18.03 -24.37 2.20
CA SER A 9 18.20 -25.55 1.34
C SER A 9 17.15 -26.61 1.66
N ILE A 10 16.81 -27.46 0.67
CA ILE A 10 15.90 -28.61 0.86
C ILE A 10 16.46 -29.59 1.90
N GLU A 11 17.78 -29.67 2.02
CA GLU A 11 18.50 -30.51 2.99
C GLU A 11 18.35 -30.02 4.44
N ALA A 12 18.00 -28.74 4.63
CA ALA A 12 17.72 -28.18 5.95
C ALA A 12 16.33 -28.57 6.48
N VAL A 13 15.52 -29.28 5.69
CA VAL A 13 14.19 -29.75 6.07
C VAL A 13 14.25 -31.21 6.50
N ASP A 14 13.94 -31.48 7.78
CA ASP A 14 13.87 -32.84 8.32
C ASP A 14 12.65 -33.60 7.74
N PRO A 15 12.86 -34.71 6.99
CA PRO A 15 11.77 -35.54 6.45
C PRO A 15 10.80 -36.07 7.51
N LYS A 16 11.28 -36.35 8.73
CA LYS A 16 10.44 -36.85 9.82
C LYS A 16 9.41 -35.82 10.26
N ASN A 17 9.82 -34.55 10.28
CA ASN A 17 8.93 -33.44 10.64
C ASN A 17 7.85 -33.24 9.58
N VAL A 18 8.19 -33.40 8.29
CA VAL A 18 7.19 -33.35 7.20
C VAL A 18 6.15 -34.45 7.35
N GLY A 19 6.59 -35.68 7.60
CA GLY A 19 5.70 -36.83 7.82
C GLY A 19 4.81 -36.67 9.05
N TYR A 20 5.36 -36.18 10.17
CA TYR A 20 4.59 -35.92 11.38
C TYR A 20 3.50 -34.86 11.16
N VAL A 21 3.83 -33.76 10.51
CA VAL A 21 2.84 -32.73 10.15
C VAL A 21 1.80 -33.32 9.19
N GLN A 22 2.22 -34.16 8.23
CA GLN A 22 1.30 -34.79 7.28
C GLN A 22 0.32 -35.77 7.95
N ALA A 23 0.76 -36.49 8.98
CA ALA A 23 -0.07 -37.44 9.72
C ALA A 23 -1.15 -36.76 10.58
N ASN A 24 -0.93 -35.51 10.99
CA ASN A 24 -1.84 -34.77 11.88
C ASN A 24 -2.95 -34.00 11.15
N TRP A 25 -3.01 -34.02 9.81
CA TRP A 25 -4.08 -33.34 9.09
C TRP A 25 -5.38 -34.12 9.15
N THR A 26 -6.48 -33.43 9.44
CA THR A 26 -7.83 -33.98 9.36
C THR A 26 -8.28 -34.26 7.93
N VAL A 27 -7.63 -33.66 6.93
CA VAL A 27 -7.93 -33.84 5.50
C VAL A 27 -6.71 -34.40 4.80
N PRO A 28 -6.83 -35.50 4.03
CA PRO A 28 -5.72 -36.05 3.27
C PRO A 28 -5.31 -35.05 2.18
N LYS A 29 -4.12 -34.47 2.32
CA LYS A 29 -3.51 -33.55 1.36
C LYS A 29 -2.14 -34.05 0.96
N MET A 30 -1.75 -33.81 -0.29
CA MET A 30 -0.43 -34.13 -0.83
C MET A 30 0.43 -32.87 -0.92
N VAL A 31 1.75 -33.02 -0.70
CA VAL A 31 2.72 -31.95 -0.90
C VAL A 31 2.89 -31.70 -2.40
N VAL A 32 2.51 -30.51 -2.85
CA VAL A 32 2.55 -30.11 -4.28
C VAL A 32 3.75 -29.25 -4.65
N GLY A 33 4.49 -28.76 -3.66
CA GLY A 33 5.63 -27.88 -3.86
C GLY A 33 6.08 -27.23 -2.57
N TRP A 34 7.05 -26.32 -2.68
CA TRP A 34 7.59 -25.52 -1.59
C TRP A 34 7.67 -24.05 -2.02
N TYR A 35 7.69 -23.15 -1.05
CA TYR A 35 7.84 -21.72 -1.28
C TYR A 35 8.89 -21.16 -0.32
N HIS A 36 9.51 -20.05 -0.72
CA HIS A 36 10.41 -19.29 0.12
C HIS A 36 10.30 -17.81 -0.20
N SER A 37 10.77 -16.97 0.71
CA SER A 37 10.74 -15.52 0.55
C SER A 37 12.13 -15.01 0.15
N HIS A 38 12.15 -13.96 -0.67
CA HIS A 38 13.34 -13.17 -0.98
C HIS A 38 13.15 -11.73 -0.44
N PRO A 39 13.51 -11.47 0.84
CA PRO A 39 13.31 -10.15 1.44
C PRO A 39 14.12 -9.09 0.69
N GLY A 40 13.48 -7.99 0.29
CA GLY A 40 14.14 -6.86 -0.38
C GLY A 40 14.45 -7.03 -1.88
N PHE A 41 14.41 -8.26 -2.41
CA PHE A 41 14.71 -8.53 -3.83
C PHE A 41 13.45 -8.81 -4.68
N GLY A 42 12.27 -8.91 -4.05
CA GLY A 42 11.00 -9.27 -4.70
C GLY A 42 11.08 -10.65 -5.37
N CYS A 43 10.11 -11.01 -6.22
CA CYS A 43 10.28 -12.11 -7.18
C CYS A 43 11.14 -11.69 -8.39
N TRP A 44 12.20 -10.89 -8.14
CA TRP A 44 13.10 -10.20 -9.10
C TRP A 44 12.62 -8.82 -9.62
N LEU A 45 12.38 -7.89 -8.68
CA LEU A 45 11.96 -6.46 -8.81
C LEU A 45 10.46 -6.11 -8.82
N SER A 46 9.79 -6.36 -7.72
CA SER A 46 8.81 -5.39 -7.25
C SER A 46 8.79 -5.46 -5.72
N SER A 47 9.11 -4.35 -5.06
CA SER A 47 8.85 -4.23 -3.63
C SER A 47 7.36 -4.43 -3.41
N SER A 48 6.98 -5.30 -2.47
CA SER A 48 5.59 -5.43 -2.05
C SER A 48 5.17 -4.12 -1.41
N VAL A 49 4.46 -3.28 -2.16
CA VAL A 49 3.88 -2.03 -1.68
C VAL A 49 2.46 -2.28 -1.21
N LYS A 50 1.98 -1.48 -0.26
CA LYS A 50 0.58 -1.53 0.21
C LYS A 50 -0.35 -1.42 -1.01
N GLY A 51 -1.05 -2.51 -1.35
CA GLY A 51 -1.96 -2.59 -2.50
C GLY A 51 -1.44 -3.41 -3.70
N LYS A 52 -0.17 -3.82 -3.74
CA LYS A 52 0.37 -4.72 -4.77
C LYS A 52 1.14 -5.86 -4.12
N VAL A 53 0.53 -7.03 -4.12
CA VAL A 53 1.17 -8.28 -3.68
C VAL A 53 1.94 -8.86 -4.86
N VAL A 54 3.24 -9.04 -4.67
CA VAL A 54 4.19 -9.51 -5.68
C VAL A 54 4.48 -10.98 -5.39
N ILE A 55 3.84 -11.88 -6.14
CA ILE A 55 4.00 -13.33 -6.02
C ILE A 55 4.11 -13.90 -7.43
N ASP A 56 5.13 -14.73 -7.64
CA ASP A 56 5.31 -15.54 -8.85
C ASP A 56 5.62 -16.98 -8.45
N ALA A 57 5.29 -17.90 -9.35
CA ALA A 57 5.59 -19.32 -9.23
C ALA A 57 6.48 -19.73 -10.40
N PHE A 58 7.51 -20.53 -10.12
CA PHE A 58 8.48 -20.97 -11.11
C PHE A 58 8.59 -22.49 -11.14
N ARG A 59 8.88 -23.05 -12.31
CA ARG A 59 9.24 -24.45 -12.49
C ARG A 59 10.52 -24.57 -13.30
N LEU A 60 11.37 -25.51 -12.92
CA LEU A 60 12.60 -25.85 -13.62
C LEU A 60 12.31 -26.52 -14.98
N ILE A 61 13.12 -26.19 -15.97
CA ILE A 61 13.11 -26.79 -17.30
C ILE A 61 14.03 -28.01 -17.27
N ASN A 62 13.61 -29.12 -17.90
CA ASN A 62 14.51 -30.24 -18.13
C ASN A 62 15.56 -29.86 -19.20
N PRO A 63 16.87 -29.93 -18.92
CA PRO A 63 17.92 -29.57 -19.89
C PRO A 63 17.88 -30.41 -21.17
N GLN A 64 17.41 -31.67 -21.10
CA GLN A 64 17.29 -32.54 -22.26
C GLN A 64 16.27 -32.02 -23.28
N MET A 65 15.16 -31.43 -22.81
CA MET A 65 14.14 -30.84 -23.69
C MET A 65 14.67 -29.60 -24.41
N LEU A 66 15.52 -28.81 -23.73
CA LEU A 66 16.14 -27.62 -24.32
C LEU A 66 17.10 -28.00 -25.46
N MET A 67 17.88 -29.07 -25.29
CA MET A 67 18.76 -29.60 -26.35
C MET A 67 17.98 -30.14 -27.54
N LEU A 68 16.78 -30.69 -27.30
CA LEU A 68 15.88 -31.15 -28.35
C LEU A 68 15.11 -30.00 -29.03
N GLY A 69 15.30 -28.75 -28.59
CA GLY A 69 14.60 -27.58 -29.11
C GLY A 69 13.09 -27.60 -28.88
N GLN A 70 12.59 -28.49 -28.02
CA GLN A 70 11.17 -28.58 -27.70
C GLN A 70 10.82 -27.59 -26.59
N GLU A 71 9.78 -26.79 -26.82
CA GLU A 71 9.31 -25.87 -25.78
C GLU A 71 8.76 -26.66 -24.58
N PRO A 72 9.25 -26.39 -23.35
CA PRO A 72 8.77 -27.10 -22.14
C PRO A 72 7.32 -26.76 -21.74
N ARG A 73 6.70 -25.76 -22.38
CA ARG A 73 5.36 -25.28 -22.05
C ARG A 73 4.36 -25.92 -23.00
N GLN A 74 3.39 -26.65 -22.44
CA GLN A 74 2.25 -27.12 -23.21
C GLN A 74 1.21 -26.00 -23.31
N THR A 75 1.10 -25.36 -24.47
CA THR A 75 0.13 -24.28 -24.73
C THR A 75 -1.24 -24.86 -25.09
N THR A 76 -2.03 -25.22 -24.08
CA THR A 76 -3.38 -25.79 -24.30
C THR A 76 -4.51 -24.76 -24.39
N SER A 77 -4.26 -23.48 -24.10
CA SER A 77 -5.30 -22.45 -24.15
C SER A 77 -4.78 -21.06 -24.56
N ASN A 78 -5.64 -20.35 -25.26
CA ASN A 78 -5.56 -18.96 -25.73
C ASN A 78 -5.78 -17.90 -24.63
N ILE A 79 -6.11 -18.31 -23.40
CA ILE A 79 -6.42 -17.42 -22.26
C ILE A 79 -5.21 -17.24 -21.31
N GLY A 80 -4.15 -18.02 -21.48
CA GLY A 80 -2.94 -17.92 -20.66
C GLY A 80 -2.12 -16.67 -21.01
N HIS A 81 -2.50 -15.50 -20.50
CA HIS A 81 -1.69 -14.29 -20.59
C HIS A 81 -0.43 -14.46 -19.72
N LEU A 82 0.65 -14.94 -20.32
CA LEU A 82 1.95 -14.99 -19.67
C LEU A 82 2.43 -13.55 -19.44
N ASN A 83 2.59 -13.13 -18.18
CA ASN A 83 3.13 -11.82 -17.87
C ASN A 83 4.53 -11.68 -18.49
N LYS A 84 4.79 -10.55 -19.14
CA LYS A 84 6.10 -10.25 -19.72
C LYS A 84 7.14 -10.27 -18.59
N PRO A 85 8.15 -11.16 -18.64
CA PRO A 85 9.14 -11.24 -17.58
C PRO A 85 9.99 -9.96 -17.50
N SER A 86 10.38 -9.59 -16.28
CA SER A 86 11.30 -8.48 -16.00
C SER A 86 12.68 -8.75 -16.60
N ILE A 87 13.41 -7.69 -17.00
CA ILE A 87 14.77 -7.80 -17.54
C ILE A 87 15.70 -8.55 -16.58
N GLN A 88 15.55 -8.31 -15.27
CA GLN A 88 16.34 -9.04 -14.26
C GLN A 88 15.99 -10.51 -14.19
N ALA A 89 14.71 -10.88 -14.34
CA ALA A 89 14.30 -12.29 -14.39
C ALA A 89 14.91 -13.01 -15.60
N LEU A 90 15.05 -12.33 -16.76
CA LEU A 90 15.77 -12.89 -17.91
C LEU A 90 17.24 -13.11 -17.60
N ILE A 91 17.90 -12.14 -16.95
CA ILE A 91 19.33 -12.25 -16.56
C ILE A 91 19.55 -13.44 -15.64
N HIS A 92 18.61 -13.69 -14.72
CA HIS A 92 18.66 -14.84 -13.81
C HIS A 92 18.20 -16.17 -14.45
N GLY A 93 18.03 -16.23 -15.78
CA GLY A 93 17.77 -17.48 -16.50
C GLY A 93 16.30 -17.88 -16.63
N SER A 94 15.36 -16.94 -16.46
CA SER A 94 13.96 -17.14 -16.84
C SER A 94 13.87 -17.44 -18.34
N ASN A 95 13.05 -18.43 -18.70
CA ASN A 95 12.93 -19.06 -20.03
C ASN A 95 14.21 -19.75 -20.55
N ARG A 96 15.20 -20.03 -19.68
CA ARG A 96 16.35 -20.91 -19.98
C ARG A 96 16.43 -22.08 -19.02
N HIS A 97 16.49 -21.80 -17.72
CA HIS A 97 16.59 -22.81 -16.66
C HIS A 97 15.25 -23.06 -15.96
N TYR A 98 14.39 -22.05 -15.91
CA TYR A 98 13.07 -22.15 -15.30
C TYR A 98 12.10 -21.22 -16.02
N TYR A 99 10.81 -21.44 -15.79
CA TYR A 99 9.75 -20.71 -16.44
C TYR A 99 8.66 -20.31 -15.44
N SER A 100 8.06 -19.13 -15.64
CA SER A 100 6.98 -18.62 -14.79
C SER A 100 5.66 -19.34 -15.05
N ILE A 101 4.89 -19.60 -13.99
CA ILE A 101 3.56 -20.19 -14.03
C ILE A 101 2.53 -19.12 -13.63
N ALA A 102 1.43 -19.04 -14.38
CA ALA A 102 0.34 -18.13 -14.07
C ALA A 102 -0.39 -18.59 -12.79
N ILE A 103 -0.58 -17.66 -11.84
CA ILE A 103 -1.26 -17.91 -10.57
C ILE A 103 -2.65 -17.30 -10.63
N ASN A 104 -3.66 -18.10 -10.29
CA ASN A 104 -5.04 -17.65 -10.14
C ASN A 104 -5.51 -17.85 -8.70
N TYR A 105 -6.29 -16.89 -8.20
CA TYR A 105 -6.89 -16.95 -6.87
C TYR A 105 -8.32 -17.48 -6.95
N ARG A 106 -8.66 -18.48 -6.14
CA ARG A 106 -10.05 -18.84 -5.88
C ARG A 106 -10.52 -18.15 -4.62
N LYS A 107 -11.68 -17.50 -4.67
CA LYS A 107 -12.27 -16.76 -3.55
C LYS A 107 -13.67 -17.30 -3.31
N ASN A 108 -13.93 -17.78 -2.10
CA ASN A 108 -15.29 -18.19 -1.73
C ASN A 108 -16.11 -16.99 -1.26
N GLU A 109 -17.43 -17.04 -1.45
CA GLU A 109 -18.32 -15.96 -1.02
C GLU A 109 -18.27 -15.72 0.50
N LEU A 110 -18.18 -16.80 1.28
CA LEU A 110 -18.12 -16.74 2.75
C LEU A 110 -16.83 -16.06 3.22
N GLU A 111 -15.69 -16.45 2.64
CA GLU A 111 -14.39 -15.83 2.89
C GLU A 111 -14.42 -14.34 2.53
N GLN A 112 -15.00 -13.99 1.38
CA GLN A 112 -15.12 -12.60 0.97
C GLN A 112 -15.99 -11.79 1.94
N LYS A 113 -17.15 -12.32 2.35
CA LYS A 113 -18.02 -11.67 3.35
C LYS A 113 -17.31 -11.48 4.68
N MET A 114 -16.60 -12.50 5.15
CA MET A 114 -15.80 -12.45 6.38
C MET A 114 -14.69 -11.39 6.29
N LEU A 115 -13.92 -11.38 5.20
CA LEU A 115 -12.83 -10.42 4.99
C LEU A 115 -13.34 -8.97 4.87
N LEU A 116 -14.49 -8.78 4.22
CA LEU A 116 -15.13 -7.46 4.13
C LEU A 116 -15.60 -6.94 5.51
N ASN A 117 -15.90 -7.83 6.45
CA ASN A 117 -16.26 -7.41 7.81
C ASN A 117 -15.06 -6.95 8.64
N LEU A 118 -13.85 -7.45 8.37
CA LEU A 118 -12.64 -7.09 9.13
C LEU A 118 -12.27 -5.60 8.99
N HIS A 119 -12.51 -5.00 7.82
CA HIS A 119 -12.16 -3.61 7.53
C HIS A 119 -13.31 -2.62 7.83
N LYS A 120 -14.42 -3.07 8.42
CA LYS A 120 -15.48 -2.14 8.81
C LYS A 120 -15.03 -1.37 10.05
N LYS A 121 -15.24 -0.05 10.04
CA LYS A 121 -15.09 0.75 11.26
C LYS A 121 -16.03 0.15 12.32
N ILE A 122 -15.53 0.08 13.55
CA ILE A 122 -16.35 -0.38 14.68
C ILE A 122 -17.55 0.58 14.76
N TRP A 123 -18.77 0.04 14.74
CA TRP A 123 -20.00 0.84 14.73
C TRP A 123 -20.07 1.83 15.91
N THR A 124 -19.46 1.47 17.04
CA THR A 124 -19.37 2.32 18.25
C THR A 124 -18.59 3.60 18.03
N HIS A 125 -17.69 3.67 17.04
CA HIS A 125 -16.95 4.89 16.71
C HIS A 125 -17.88 6.05 16.33
N GLY A 126 -19.07 5.76 15.78
CA GLY A 126 -20.07 6.79 15.47
C GLY A 126 -20.89 7.25 16.69
N LEU A 127 -20.84 6.51 17.79
CA LEU A 127 -21.61 6.78 19.01
C LEU A 127 -20.75 7.37 20.13
N THR A 128 -19.44 7.22 20.04
CA THR A 128 -18.49 7.91 20.91
C THR A 128 -18.29 9.33 20.40
N LEU A 129 -18.61 10.31 21.24
CA LEU A 129 -18.19 11.69 21.00
C LEU A 129 -16.68 11.81 21.25
N PRO A 130 -15.91 12.45 20.37
CA PRO A 130 -14.52 12.77 20.66
C PRO A 130 -14.43 13.69 21.87
N ASN A 131 -13.35 13.57 22.65
CA ASN A 131 -13.14 14.42 23.81
C ASN A 131 -13.06 15.90 23.38
N PHE A 132 -13.93 16.72 23.96
CA PHE A 132 -14.04 18.13 23.60
C PHE A 132 -12.75 18.90 23.88
N THR A 133 -12.01 18.56 24.94
CA THR A 133 -10.75 19.25 25.29
C THR A 133 -9.67 18.94 24.26
N GLU A 134 -9.46 17.65 23.94
CA GLU A 134 -8.49 17.20 22.93
C GLU A 134 -8.83 17.73 21.54
N HIS A 135 -10.10 17.71 21.15
CA HIS A 135 -10.53 18.27 19.88
C HIS A 135 -10.29 19.79 19.82
N THR A 136 -10.51 20.51 20.93
CA THR A 136 -10.19 21.94 21.04
C THR A 136 -8.69 22.19 20.96
N GLU A 137 -7.86 21.35 21.59
CA GLU A 137 -6.39 21.43 21.51
C GLU A 137 -5.84 21.12 20.13
N ILE A 138 -6.34 20.10 19.44
CA ILE A 138 -5.95 19.77 18.07
C ILE A 138 -6.29 20.93 17.14
N ASN A 139 -7.49 21.49 17.31
CA ASN A 139 -7.89 22.69 16.59
C ASN A 139 -6.99 23.89 16.93
N GLY A 140 -6.59 24.05 18.20
CA GLY A 140 -5.63 25.08 18.63
C GLY A 140 -4.22 24.89 18.07
N LYS A 141 -3.69 23.66 18.04
CA LYS A 141 -2.34 23.33 17.52
C LYS A 141 -2.24 23.54 16.01
N ASN A 142 -3.32 23.28 15.27
CA ASN A 142 -3.41 23.58 13.84
C ASN A 142 -3.56 25.09 13.55
N VAL A 143 -3.81 25.90 14.59
CA VAL A 143 -3.89 27.36 14.55
C VAL A 143 -2.60 27.94 15.13
N LYS A 144 -1.56 28.07 14.31
CA LYS A 144 -0.45 28.97 14.64
C LYS A 144 -0.89 30.42 14.37
N CYS A 145 -1.66 31.02 15.27
CA CYS A 145 -1.89 32.45 15.25
C CYS A 145 -0.76 33.14 16.04
N LYS A 146 -0.18 34.18 15.45
CA LYS A 146 0.57 35.19 16.21
C LYS A 146 -0.42 35.87 17.16
N ASP A 147 0.00 36.00 18.40
CA ASP A 147 -0.81 36.39 19.55
C ASP A 147 -1.49 37.74 19.35
N LEU A 148 -2.82 37.72 19.46
CA LEU A 148 -3.66 38.90 19.70
C LEU A 148 -4.67 38.46 20.75
N ASP A 149 -4.28 38.65 22.00
CA ASP A 149 -5.11 38.43 23.17
C ASP A 149 -6.35 39.30 23.08
N LEU A 150 -7.52 38.67 22.96
CA LEU A 150 -8.83 39.34 23.07
C LEU A 150 -9.33 39.13 24.50
N PRO A 151 -9.31 40.15 25.38
CA PRO A 151 -9.43 39.95 26.82
C PRO A 151 -10.85 39.95 27.39
N PHE A 152 -11.91 39.75 26.59
CA PHE A 152 -13.29 40.05 27.02
C PHE A 152 -14.38 39.06 26.61
N LEU A 153 -14.14 37.74 26.63
CA LEU A 153 -15.24 36.77 26.53
C LEU A 153 -15.22 35.74 27.68
N PRO A 154 -16.33 35.58 28.43
CA PRO A 154 -16.43 34.60 29.50
C PRO A 154 -16.36 33.18 28.94
N LYS A 155 -15.63 32.30 29.64
CA LYS A 155 -15.26 30.91 29.29
C LYS A 155 -16.42 29.91 29.00
N LYS A 156 -17.66 30.36 28.82
CA LYS A 156 -18.83 29.52 28.54
C LYS A 156 -19.19 29.39 27.06
N PHE A 157 -18.55 30.15 26.16
CA PHE A 157 -18.80 30.10 24.71
C PHE A 157 -17.58 29.60 23.89
N CYS A 158 -16.93 28.53 24.35
CA CYS A 158 -15.78 27.94 23.63
C CYS A 158 -16.08 27.53 22.17
N PHE A 159 -17.34 27.32 21.80
CA PHE A 159 -17.72 26.90 20.44
C PHE A 159 -17.55 28.01 19.40
N PHE A 160 -17.91 29.26 19.73
CA PHE A 160 -17.81 30.39 18.81
C PHE A 160 -16.35 30.83 18.63
N ASP A 161 -15.57 30.82 19.72
CA ASP A 161 -14.13 31.11 19.68
C ASP A 161 -13.35 30.10 18.83
N LEU A 162 -13.74 28.82 18.89
CA LEU A 162 -13.09 27.77 18.12
C LEU A 162 -13.41 27.85 16.63
N LEU A 163 -14.68 28.12 16.29
CA LEU A 163 -15.12 28.33 14.92
C LEU A 163 -14.39 29.54 14.30
N MET A 164 -14.34 30.66 15.02
CA MET A 164 -13.65 31.87 14.58
C MET A 164 -12.14 31.64 14.39
N LYS A 165 -11.50 30.83 15.24
CA LYS A 165 -10.09 30.44 15.09
C LYS A 165 -9.84 29.56 13.85
N LYS A 166 -10.76 28.63 13.52
CA LYS A 166 -10.70 27.83 12.27
C LYS A 166 -10.85 28.69 11.01
N PHE A 167 -11.75 29.67 11.02
CA PHE A 167 -11.89 30.60 9.88
C PHE A 167 -10.66 31.50 9.72
N ARG A 168 -10.03 31.93 10.81
CA ARG A 168 -8.81 32.75 10.75
C ARG A 168 -7.62 32.05 10.08
N THR A 169 -7.38 30.76 10.35
CA THR A 169 -6.31 30.02 9.66
C THR A 169 -6.59 29.85 8.17
N MET A 170 -7.82 29.54 7.80
CA MET A 170 -8.25 29.49 6.40
C MET A 170 -8.06 30.85 5.71
N LEU A 171 -8.34 31.97 6.39
CA LEU A 171 -8.07 33.31 5.87
C LEU A 171 -6.58 33.56 5.63
N THR A 172 -5.70 33.17 6.58
CA THR A 172 -4.24 33.29 6.39
C THR A 172 -3.70 32.44 5.23
N LEU A 173 -4.38 31.34 4.88
CA LEU A 173 -4.03 30.49 3.73
C LEU A 173 -4.65 31.00 2.41
N ALA A 174 -5.75 31.75 2.48
CA ALA A 174 -6.42 32.33 1.31
C ALA A 174 -5.63 33.53 0.73
N GLU A 175 -4.99 34.33 1.58
CA GLU A 175 -4.14 35.45 1.16
C GLU A 175 -3.01 35.05 0.19
N PRO A 176 -2.15 34.05 0.50
CA PRO A 176 -1.12 33.61 -0.42
C PRO A 176 -1.75 33.01 -1.69
N TYR A 177 -2.81 32.20 -1.57
CA TYR A 177 -3.49 31.62 -2.74
C TYR A 177 -3.98 32.68 -3.74
N ASN A 178 -4.54 33.79 -3.25
CA ASN A 178 -4.95 34.89 -4.12
C ASN A 178 -3.75 35.50 -4.86
N LYS A 179 -2.59 35.61 -4.20
CA LYS A 179 -1.34 36.07 -4.82
C LYS A 179 -0.83 35.07 -5.87
N SER A 180 -0.87 33.76 -5.60
CA SER A 180 -0.45 32.77 -6.60
C SER A 180 -1.32 32.79 -7.84
N VAL A 181 -2.64 32.95 -7.70
CA VAL A 181 -3.56 33.02 -8.85
C VAL A 181 -3.27 34.24 -9.73
N GLN A 182 -2.97 35.39 -9.10
CA GLN A 182 -2.55 36.58 -9.84
C GLN A 182 -1.24 36.36 -10.59
N GLU A 183 -0.25 35.74 -9.94
CA GLU A 183 1.05 35.45 -10.55
C GLU A 183 0.99 34.31 -11.59
N ASP A 184 0.05 33.37 -11.47
CA ASP A 184 -0.15 32.29 -12.44
C ASP A 184 -0.72 32.83 -13.76
N SER A 185 -1.50 33.91 -13.70
CA SER A 185 -2.10 34.55 -14.88
C SER A 185 -1.07 35.17 -15.84
N THR A 186 0.13 35.48 -15.34
CA THR A 186 1.21 36.11 -16.12
C THR A 186 2.22 35.11 -16.70
N MET A 187 2.10 33.82 -16.36
CA MET A 187 3.09 32.79 -16.71
C MET A 187 2.58 31.83 -17.79
N THR A 188 3.50 31.25 -18.54
CA THR A 188 3.17 30.25 -19.57
C THR A 188 2.86 28.86 -18.95
N PRO A 189 2.07 28.01 -19.61
CA PRO A 189 1.66 26.70 -19.09
C PRO A 189 2.83 25.73 -18.83
N GLU A 190 3.98 25.92 -19.47
CA GLU A 190 5.17 25.09 -19.23
C GLU A 190 5.93 25.53 -17.98
N GLN A 191 6.01 26.84 -17.74
CA GLN A 191 6.60 27.42 -16.54
C GLN A 191 5.78 27.08 -15.28
N LEU A 192 4.44 27.02 -15.41
CA LEU A 192 3.55 26.63 -14.31
C LEU A 192 3.80 25.19 -13.83
N LYS A 193 4.19 24.27 -14.72
CA LYS A 193 4.46 22.86 -14.37
C LYS A 193 5.72 22.71 -13.50
N THR A 194 6.70 23.58 -13.65
CA THR A 194 7.99 23.52 -12.93
C THR A 194 8.02 24.42 -11.69
N ARG A 195 7.17 25.46 -11.65
CA ARG A 195 7.10 26.48 -10.60
C ARG A 195 6.98 25.92 -9.17
N TYR A 196 6.18 24.88 -8.98
CA TYR A 196 5.86 24.32 -7.65
C TYR A 196 6.70 23.09 -7.29
N VAL A 197 7.72 22.75 -8.09
CA VAL A 197 8.63 21.65 -7.76
C VAL A 197 9.52 22.08 -6.58
N GLY A 198 9.39 21.40 -5.43
CA GLY A 198 10.15 21.69 -4.21
C GLY A 198 9.60 22.84 -3.36
N LYS A 199 8.47 23.44 -3.73
CA LYS A 199 7.76 24.45 -2.93
C LYS A 199 6.36 23.95 -2.59
N GLN A 200 5.80 24.44 -1.48
CA GLN A 200 4.44 24.09 -1.08
C GLN A 200 3.42 24.75 -2.01
N ASP A 201 2.62 23.94 -2.69
CA ASP A 201 1.51 24.40 -3.53
C ASP A 201 0.36 24.93 -2.64
N GLN A 202 0.06 26.21 -2.77
CA GLN A 202 -0.92 26.93 -1.96
C GLN A 202 -2.34 26.42 -2.19
N LYS A 203 -2.67 25.99 -3.43
CA LYS A 203 -3.98 25.41 -3.75
C LYS A 203 -4.17 24.07 -3.05
N ARG A 204 -3.18 23.17 -3.18
CA ARG A 204 -3.21 21.85 -2.51
C ARG A 204 -3.23 21.98 -1.00
N HIS A 205 -2.49 22.93 -0.44
CA HIS A 205 -2.44 23.13 1.00
C HIS A 205 -3.76 23.64 1.58
N LEU A 206 -4.44 24.55 0.87
CA LEU A 206 -5.77 25.03 1.23
C LEU A 206 -6.80 23.90 1.17
N GLU A 207 -6.75 23.08 0.12
CA GLU A 207 -7.65 21.93 -0.04
C GLU A 207 -7.45 20.88 1.07
N GLU A 208 -6.20 20.54 1.40
CA GLU A 208 -5.88 19.58 2.47
C GLU A 208 -6.32 20.09 3.84
N SER A 209 -6.09 21.38 4.12
CA SER A 209 -6.54 22.03 5.35
C SER A 209 -8.07 22.03 5.43
N GLY A 210 -8.76 22.36 4.34
CA GLY A 210 -10.22 22.31 4.25
C GLY A 210 -10.78 20.91 4.50
N ARG A 211 -10.21 19.88 3.88
CA ARG A 211 -10.62 18.47 4.11
C ARG A 211 -10.45 18.05 5.56
N ARG A 212 -9.40 18.50 6.22
CA ARG A 212 -9.12 18.20 7.63
C ARG A 212 -10.11 18.88 8.58
N TYR A 213 -10.66 20.04 8.21
CA TYR A 213 -11.64 20.76 9.04
C TYR A 213 -13.07 20.23 8.90
N VAL A 214 -13.39 19.59 7.77
CA VAL A 214 -14.72 19.03 7.49
C VAL A 214 -14.92 17.65 8.16
N GLN A 215 -13.84 16.93 8.45
CA GLN A 215 -13.85 15.65 9.18
C GLN A 215 -13.92 15.86 10.70
#